data_AF-A0A847WCT1-F1
#
_entry.id   AF-A0A847WCT1-F1
#
_cell.length_a   1.000
_cell.length_b   1.000
_cell.length_c   1.000
_cell.angle_alpha   90.00
_cell.angle_beta   90.00
_cell.angle_gamma   90.00
#
_symmetry.space_group_name_H-M   'P 1'
#
loop_
_entity.id
_entity.type
_entity.pdbx_description
1 polymer ?
#
loop_
_entity_poly.entity_id
_entity_poly.type
_entity_poly.pdbx_seq_one_letter_code
_entity_poly.pdbx_strand_id
1 'polypeptide(L)'
;MDLNPVLSANLSADSSVPLYYQLVGVVKRCLSAGLLKTGDIIPSEAELCKVYNISRSTARQALGALEDEGLIIRQRGRGTFVAEPKLHRRNENIYSFTAEATSMGLSPSSTLVK
;
A
#
# COMPACT_ATOMS: atom_id res chain seq x y z
N MET A 1 23.57 14.71 0.77
CA MET A 1 23.14 13.63 -0.15
C MET A 1 22.18 12.81 0.67
N ASP A 2 20.91 13.18 0.66
CA ASP A 2 19.93 12.61 1.59
C ASP A 2 19.70 11.16 1.22
N LEU A 3 20.20 10.26 2.08
CA LEU A 3 20.08 8.83 1.86
C LEU A 3 18.61 8.45 2.06
N ASN A 4 18.00 7.89 1.02
CA ASN A 4 16.62 7.44 1.13
C ASN A 4 16.53 6.35 2.21
N PRO A 5 15.61 6.46 3.20
CA PRO A 5 15.52 5.52 4.32
C PRO A 5 15.16 4.09 3.86
N VAL A 6 14.59 3.93 2.67
CA VAL A 6 14.32 2.62 2.08
C VAL A 6 15.62 1.90 1.71
N LEU A 7 16.76 2.58 1.57
CA LEU A 7 18.03 1.98 1.16
C LEU A 7 18.94 1.57 2.34
N SER A 8 18.53 1.83 3.58
CA SER A 8 19.35 1.54 4.78
C SER A 8 18.96 0.24 5.50
N ALA A 9 17.93 -0.47 5.04
CA ALA A 9 17.55 -1.74 5.64
C ALA A 9 18.41 -2.90 5.09
N ASN A 10 18.24 -4.10 5.67
CA ASN A 10 18.85 -5.33 5.17
C ASN A 10 17.74 -6.31 4.74
N LEU A 11 17.95 -6.99 3.61
CA LEU A 11 17.13 -8.13 3.17
C LEU A 11 17.94 -9.40 3.35
N SER A 12 17.29 -10.50 3.72
CA SER A 12 17.93 -11.80 3.93
C SER A 12 17.41 -12.82 2.92
N ALA A 13 18.29 -13.36 2.07
CA ALA A 13 17.92 -14.42 1.13
C ALA A 13 17.70 -15.78 1.81
N ASP A 14 18.30 -15.99 2.99
CA ASP A 14 18.19 -17.22 3.77
C ASP A 14 16.92 -17.27 4.64
N SER A 15 16.14 -16.19 4.66
CA SER A 15 14.87 -16.11 5.37
C SER A 15 13.77 -16.92 4.67
N SER A 16 12.83 -17.46 5.44
CA SER A 16 11.59 -18.07 4.90
C SER A 16 10.66 -17.06 4.21
N VAL A 17 10.89 -15.76 4.41
CA VAL A 17 10.09 -14.70 3.81
C VAL A 17 10.68 -14.33 2.44
N PRO A 18 9.90 -14.34 1.35
CA PRO A 18 10.41 -13.93 0.04
C PRO A 18 10.97 -12.50 0.01
N LEU A 19 12.05 -12.26 -0.74
CA LEU A 19 12.74 -10.97 -0.82
C LEU A 19 11.83 -9.79 -1.22
N TYR A 20 10.92 -10.00 -2.17
CA TYR A 20 9.99 -8.94 -2.58
C TYR A 20 9.09 -8.52 -1.39
N TYR A 21 8.65 -9.48 -0.58
CA TYR A 21 7.79 -9.23 0.57
C TYR A 21 8.55 -8.54 1.70
N GLN A 22 9.82 -8.90 1.90
CA GLN A 22 10.70 -8.18 2.83
C GLN A 22 10.87 -6.71 2.41
N LEU A 23 11.08 -6.44 1.12
CA LEU A 23 11.21 -5.08 0.59
C LEU A 23 9.91 -4.27 0.74
N VAL A 24 8.75 -4.88 0.49
CA VAL A 24 7.43 -4.28 0.80
C VAL A 24 7.37 -3.89 2.28
N GLY A 25 7.79 -4.79 3.17
CA GLY A 25 7.85 -4.55 4.60
C GLY A 25 8.78 -3.39 4.99
N VAL A 26 9.94 -3.25 4.34
CA VAL A 26 10.84 -2.10 4.55
C VAL A 26 10.13 -0.78 4.25
N VAL A 27 9.52 -0.67 3.06
CA VAL A 27 8.84 0.57 2.65
C VAL A 27 7.68 0.89 3.58
N LYS A 28 6.85 -0.11 3.93
CA LYS A 28 5.74 0.06 4.88
C LYS A 28 6.22 0.53 6.25
N ARG A 29 7.33 -0.01 6.76
CA ARG A 29 7.93 0.46 8.02
C ARG A 29 8.36 1.92 7.92
N CYS A 30 9.04 2.32 6.84
CA CYS A 30 9.45 3.70 6.62
C CYS A 30 8.25 4.66 6.60
N LEU A 31 7.14 4.28 5.94
CA LEU A 31 5.90 5.05 5.94
C LEU A 31 5.28 5.15 7.34
N SER A 32 5.13 4.01 8.04
CA SER A 32 4.55 3.98 9.39
C SER A 32 5.38 4.74 10.43
N ALA A 33 6.70 4.81 10.24
CA ALA A 33 7.62 5.55 11.09
C ALA A 33 7.70 7.05 10.73
N GLY A 34 7.01 7.49 9.67
CA GLY A 34 7.05 8.88 9.19
C GLY A 34 8.38 9.29 8.54
N LEU A 35 9.25 8.32 8.21
CA LEU A 35 10.51 8.55 7.51
C LEU A 35 10.30 8.84 6.02
N LEU A 36 9.20 8.34 5.47
CA LEU A 36 8.70 8.67 4.15
C LEU A 36 7.37 9.40 4.30
N LYS A 37 7.24 10.54 3.63
CA LYS A 37 6.03 11.36 3.57
C LYS A 37 5.43 11.30 2.18
N THR A 38 4.16 11.66 2.08
CA THR A 38 3.46 11.86 0.80
C THR A 38 4.30 12.70 -0.15
N GLY A 39 4.43 12.23 -1.39
CA GLY A 39 5.21 12.91 -2.42
C GLY A 39 6.72 12.65 -2.36
N ASP A 40 7.24 11.97 -1.33
CA ASP A 40 8.64 11.55 -1.30
C ASP A 40 8.92 10.52 -2.40
N ILE A 41 10.14 10.54 -2.91
CA ILE A 41 10.60 9.62 -3.95
C ILE A 41 10.88 8.25 -3.34
N ILE A 42 10.39 7.20 -3.99
CA ILE A 42 10.81 5.82 -3.74
C ILE A 42 12.00 5.50 -4.65
N PRO A 43 13.05 4.83 -4.14
CA PRO A 43 14.18 4.45 -4.98
C PRO A 43 13.75 3.64 -6.20
N SER A 44 14.42 3.90 -7.32
CA SER A 44 14.15 3.22 -8.58
C SER A 44 14.44 1.72 -8.47
N GLU A 45 13.84 0.91 -9.37
CA GLU A 45 14.16 -0.52 -9.49
C GLU A 45 15.68 -0.75 -9.56
N ALA A 46 16.41 0.09 -10.31
CA ALA A 46 17.85 -0.02 -10.48
C ALA A 46 18.63 0.23 -9.17
N GLU A 47 18.24 1.24 -8.39
CA GLU A 47 18.85 1.54 -7.09
C GLU A 47 18.58 0.41 -6.08
N LEU A 48 17.32 -0.07 -6.05
CA LEU A 48 16.94 -1.19 -5.19
C LEU A 48 17.73 -2.46 -5.55
N CYS A 49 17.88 -2.78 -6.83
CA CYS A 49 18.69 -3.91 -7.27
C CYS A 49 20.15 -3.76 -6.84
N LYS A 50 20.71 -2.55 -6.96
CA LYS A 50 22.12 -2.29 -6.63
C LYS A 50 22.38 -2.41 -5.13
N VAL A 51 21.50 -1.86 -4.29
CA VAL A 51 21.68 -1.85 -2.83
C VAL A 51 21.39 -3.21 -2.23
N TYR A 52 20.32 -3.87 -2.68
CA TYR A 52 19.85 -5.12 -2.08
C TYR A 52 20.33 -6.39 -2.79
N ASN A 53 21.05 -6.26 -3.90
CA ASN A 53 21.48 -7.38 -4.74
C ASN A 53 20.32 -8.31 -5.15
N ILE A 54 19.18 -7.72 -5.49
CA ILE A 54 17.99 -8.44 -5.96
C ILE A 54 17.79 -8.29 -7.46
N SER A 55 17.02 -9.20 -8.06
CA SER A 55 16.66 -9.08 -9.47
C SER A 55 15.69 -7.91 -9.72
N ARG A 56 15.72 -7.36 -10.94
CA ARG A 56 14.73 -6.35 -11.36
C ARG A 56 13.29 -6.84 -11.25
N SER A 57 13.03 -8.13 -11.50
CA SER A 57 11.69 -8.71 -11.33
C SER A 57 11.25 -8.68 -9.87
N THR A 58 12.15 -8.94 -8.92
CA THR A 58 11.86 -8.88 -7.48
C THR A 58 11.56 -7.45 -7.03
N ALA A 59 12.37 -6.48 -7.46
CA ALA A 59 12.15 -5.06 -7.16
C ALA A 59 10.81 -4.58 -7.76
N ARG A 60 10.54 -4.94 -9.03
CA ARG A 60 9.28 -4.60 -9.71
C ARG A 60 8.07 -5.20 -9.01
N GLN A 61 8.16 -6.45 -8.58
CA GLN A 61 7.09 -7.13 -7.86
C GLN A 61 6.78 -6.45 -6.53
N ALA A 62 7.81 -6.08 -5.77
CA ALA A 62 7.64 -5.34 -4.52
C ALA A 62 6.98 -3.96 -4.74
N LEU A 63 7.48 -3.20 -5.73
CA LEU A 63 6.90 -1.91 -6.07
C LEU A 63 5.47 -2.04 -6.63
N GLY A 64 5.19 -3.10 -7.38
CA GLY A 64 3.83 -3.40 -7.88
C GLY A 64 2.87 -3.65 -6.72
N ALA A 65 3.25 -4.49 -5.75
CA ALA A 65 2.42 -4.75 -4.58
C ALA A 65 2.12 -3.47 -3.77
N LEU A 66 3.10 -2.57 -3.60
CA LEU A 66 2.90 -1.28 -2.93
C LEU A 66 1.98 -0.33 -3.74
N GLU A 67 2.07 -0.37 -5.07
CA GLU A 67 1.21 0.39 -5.98
C GLU A 67 -0.24 -0.12 -5.95
N ASP A 68 -0.43 -1.45 -5.94
CA ASP A 68 -1.73 -2.11 -5.84
C ASP A 68 -2.43 -1.78 -4.52
N GLU A 69 -1.67 -1.70 -3.42
CA GLU A 69 -2.16 -1.23 -2.12
C GLU A 69 -2.42 0.29 -2.07
N GLY A 70 -2.03 1.02 -3.11
CA GLY A 70 -2.18 2.48 -3.20
C GLY A 70 -1.27 3.25 -2.25
N LEU A 71 -0.16 2.66 -1.81
CA LEU A 71 0.84 3.31 -0.95
C LEU A 71 1.83 4.15 -1.76
N ILE A 72 2.01 3.82 -3.04
CA ILE A 72 2.88 4.53 -3.98
C ILE A 72 2.17 4.75 -5.31
N ILE A 73 2.65 5.71 -6.08
CA ILE A 73 2.20 5.99 -7.45
C ILE A 73 3.40 6.09 -8.38
N ARG A 74 3.27 5.50 -9.58
CA ARG A 74 4.28 5.67 -10.65
C ARG A 74 3.88 6.81 -11.56
N GLN A 75 4.81 7.74 -11.78
CA GLN A 75 4.66 8.82 -12.73
C GLN A 75 5.67 8.64 -13.86
N ARG A 76 5.17 8.37 -15.07
CA ARG A 76 6.00 8.12 -16.25
C ARG A 76 7.01 9.26 -16.46
N GLY A 77 8.30 8.93 -16.52
CA GLY A 77 9.39 9.88 -16.70
C GLY A 77 9.76 10.72 -15.47
N ARG A 78 9.04 10.58 -14.34
CA ARG A 78 9.29 11.34 -13.10
C ARG A 78 9.74 10.45 -11.93
N GLY A 79 9.36 9.17 -11.94
CA GLY A 79 9.74 8.22 -10.91
C GLY A 79 8.55 7.64 -10.16
N THR A 80 8.83 7.08 -8.99
CA THR A 80 7.83 6.49 -8.10
C THR A 80 7.77 7.32 -6.83
N PHE A 81 6.57 7.64 -6.37
CA PHE A 81 6.34 8.54 -5.25
C PHE A 81 5.43 7.92 -4.22
N VAL A 82 5.58 8.29 -2.95
CA VAL A 82 4.61 7.95 -1.90
C VAL A 82 3.27 8.60 -2.24
N ALA A 83 2.23 7.78 -2.29
CA ALA A 83 0.88 8.22 -2.59
C ALA A 83 0.32 9.08 -1.46
N GLU A 84 -0.63 9.95 -1.79
CA GLU A 84 -1.51 10.49 -0.76
C GLU A 84 -2.27 9.33 -0.10
N PRO A 85 -2.40 9.32 1.25
CA PRO A 85 -3.29 8.39 1.89
C PRO A 85 -4.65 8.55 1.21
N LYS A 86 -5.16 7.50 0.58
CA LYS A 86 -6.56 7.49 0.17
C LYS A 86 -7.31 7.75 1.47
N LEU A 87 -7.82 8.97 1.63
CA LEU A 87 -8.83 9.25 2.62
C LEU A 87 -9.86 8.17 2.33
N HIS A 88 -9.95 7.17 3.20
CA HIS A 88 -11.09 6.28 3.19
C HIS A 88 -12.24 7.24 3.51
N ARG A 89 -12.78 7.90 2.49
CA ARG A 89 -14.19 8.24 2.49
C ARG A 89 -14.82 6.89 2.69
N ARG A 90 -15.17 6.65 3.94
CA ARG A 90 -15.99 5.56 4.43
C ARG A 90 -17.30 5.64 3.65
N ASN A 91 -17.28 5.17 2.42
CA ASN A 91 -18.44 5.11 1.55
C ASN A 91 -19.18 3.81 1.81
N GLU A 92 -19.52 3.58 3.08
CA GLU A 92 -20.48 2.57 3.51
C GLU A 92 -21.10 3.11 4.83
N ASN A 93 -21.77 4.26 4.81
CA ASN A 93 -23.23 4.25 4.72
C ASN A 93 -23.80 3.15 3.81
N ILE A 94 -23.57 1.89 4.18
CA ILE A 94 -24.56 0.85 3.94
C ILE A 94 -25.70 1.25 4.86
N TYR A 95 -26.65 2.02 4.34
CA TYR A 95 -27.98 2.09 4.91
C TYR A 95 -28.53 0.67 4.84
N SER A 96 -28.26 -0.11 5.89
CA SER A 96 -28.97 -1.36 6.11
C SER A 96 -30.43 -0.98 6.19
N PHE A 97 -31.24 -1.40 5.22
CA PHE A 97 -32.69 -1.15 5.16
C PHE A 97 -33.38 -1.52 6.49
N THR A 98 -32.79 -2.44 7.26
CA THR A 98 -33.24 -2.83 8.61
C THR A 98 -32.91 -1.80 9.70
N ALA A 99 -31.78 -1.09 9.62
CA ALA A 99 -31.37 -0.09 10.61
C ALA A 99 -32.24 1.17 10.52
N GLU A 100 -32.60 1.57 9.30
CA GLU A 100 -33.44 2.75 9.06
C GLU A 100 -34.90 2.51 9.46
N ALA A 101 -35.47 1.35 9.10
CA ALA A 101 -36.82 0.97 9.52
C ALA A 101 -36.95 0.95 11.05
N THR A 102 -35.99 0.33 11.74
CA THR A 102 -35.97 0.27 13.22
C THR A 102 -35.84 1.66 13.84
N SER A 103 -34.99 2.54 13.26
CA SER A 103 -34.82 3.92 13.75
C SER A 103 -36.05 4.80 13.50
N MET A 104 -36.88 4.47 12.52
CA MET A 104 -38.16 5.14 12.25
C MET A 104 -39.36 4.48 12.97
N GLY A 105 -39.13 3.44 13.79
CA GLY A 105 -40.19 2.70 14.48
C GLY A 105 -41.01 1.77 13.57
N LEU A 106 -40.55 1.55 12.34
CA LEU A 106 -41.14 0.65 11.36
C LEU A 106 -40.52 -0.74 11.50
N SER A 107 -41.34 -1.79 11.55
CA SER A 107 -40.86 -3.18 11.61
C SER A 107 -40.56 -3.66 10.18
N PRO A 108 -39.29 -3.87 9.78
CA PRO A 108 -38.99 -4.33 8.42
C PRO A 108 -39.46 -5.79 8.26
N SER A 109 -40.35 -6.03 7.29
CA SER A 109 -40.74 -7.39 6.87
C SER A 109 -40.40 -7.57 5.40
N SER A 110 -39.91 -8.76 5.04
CA SER A 110 -39.62 -9.14 3.66
C SER A 110 -40.42 -10.37 3.31
N THR A 111 -41.12 -10.35 2.18
CA THR A 111 -41.79 -11.51 1.60
C THR A 111 -41.19 -11.75 0.21
N LEU A 112 -40.67 -12.95 -0.01
CA LEU A 112 -40.23 -13.40 -1.32
C LEU A 112 -41.46 -13.66 -2.20
N VAL A 113 -41.62 -12.87 -3.25
CA VAL A 113 -42.66 -13.07 -4.26
C VAL A 113 -42.07 -13.98 -5.35
N LYS A 114 -42.82 -15.03 -5.69
CA LYS A 114 -42.43 -16.12 -6.59
C LYS A 114 -42.72 -15.79 -8.05
#